data_AF-A0A4R7WH88-F1
#
_entry.id   AF-A0A4R7WH88-F1
#
_cell.length_a   1.000
_cell.length_b   1.000
_cell.length_c   1.000
_cell.angle_alpha   90.00
_cell.angle_beta   90.00
_cell.angle_gamma   90.00
#
_symmetry.space_group_name_H-M   'P 1'
#
loop_
_entity.id
_entity.type
_entity.pdbx_description
1 polymer ?
#
loop_
_entity_poly.entity_id
_entity_poly.type
_entity_poly.pdbx_seq_one_letter_code
_entity_poly.pdbx_strand_id
1 'polypeptide(L)' 'MKDRSHDEAMAEQFLLCPEYAVELLTEVRRNGDPAELAILLRQVAKAFVPEEGTAELTRNSPYA' A
#
# COMPACT_ATOMS: atom_id res chain seq x y z
N MET A 1 17.53 -9.58 2.75
CA MET A 1 16.15 -9.99 3.09
C MET A 1 15.57 -9.08 4.17
N LYS A 2 15.44 -7.76 3.92
CA LYS A 2 14.85 -6.79 4.85
C LYS A 2 13.78 -5.89 4.24
N ASP A 3 13.64 -5.92 2.92
CA ASP A 3 12.74 -4.98 2.22
C ASP A 3 11.27 -5.38 2.35
N ARG A 4 10.95 -6.69 2.35
CA ARG A 4 9.55 -7.14 2.52
C ARG A 4 8.94 -6.73 3.86
N SER A 5 9.68 -6.84 4.96
CA SER A 5 9.18 -6.45 6.29
C SER A 5 9.09 -4.93 6.44
N HIS A 6 9.96 -4.19 5.75
CA HIS A 6 9.91 -2.74 5.75
C HIS A 6 8.69 -2.23 4.99
N ASP A 7 8.39 -2.83 3.83
CA ASP A 7 7.23 -2.45 3.04
C ASP A 7 5.90 -2.76 3.73
N GLU A 8 5.83 -3.85 4.50
CA GLU A 8 4.66 -4.20 5.33
C GLU A 8 4.42 -3.21 6.45
N ALA A 9 5.48 -2.86 7.19
CA ALA A 9 5.38 -1.86 8.26
C ALA A 9 4.95 -0.49 7.73
N MET A 10 5.46 -0.08 6.56
CA MET A 10 5.06 1.17 5.92
C MET A 10 3.62 1.11 5.40
N ALA A 11 3.19 -0.03 4.87
CA ALA A 11 1.82 -0.22 4.41
C ALA A 11 0.80 -0.10 5.56
N GLU A 12 1.08 -0.72 6.71
CA GLU A 12 0.26 -0.58 7.92
C GLU A 12 0.20 0.89 8.39
N GLN A 13 1.35 1.59 8.37
CA GLN A 13 1.42 3.00 8.75
C GLN A 13 0.59 3.89 7.81
N PHE A 14 0.56 3.59 6.51
CA PHE A 14 -0.26 4.33 5.54
C PHE A 14 -1.77 4.05 5.70
N LEU A 15 -2.15 2.85 6.12
CA LEU A 15 -3.53 2.55 6.48
C LEU A 15 -3.98 3.31 7.74
N LEU A 16 -3.10 3.41 8.74
CA LEU A 16 -3.38 4.15 9.97
C LEU A 16 -3.38 5.67 9.76
N CYS A 17 -2.50 6.17 8.88
CA CYS A 17 -2.33 7.60 8.62
C CYS A 17 -2.22 7.90 7.11
N PRO A 18 -3.35 7.96 6.39
CA PRO A 18 -3.35 8.27 4.95
C PRO A 18 -2.77 9.65 4.61
N GLU A 19 -2.92 10.64 5.51
CA GLU A 19 -2.38 11.99 5.33
C GLU A 19 -0.84 11.97 5.23
N TYR A 20 -0.19 11.17 6.07
CA TYR A 20 1.26 10.99 6.05
C TYR A 20 1.75 10.39 4.72
N ALA A 21 1.00 9.45 4.14
CA ALA A 21 1.33 8.88 2.84
C ALA A 21 1.30 9.94 1.71
N VAL A 22 0.37 10.89 1.78
CA VAL A 22 0.25 11.99 0.80
C VAL A 22 1.38 13.01 0.94
N GLU A 23 1.74 13.36 2.18
CA GLU A 23 2.89 14.24 2.46
C GLU A 23 4.18 13.63 1.95
N LEU A 24 4.42 12.35 2.28
CA LEU A 24 5.61 11.62 1.84
C LEU A 24 5.67 11.50 0.30
N LEU A 25 4.53 11.26 -0.37
CA LEU A 25 4.46 11.23 -1.83
C LEU A 25 4.80 12.58 -2.47
N THR A 26 4.38 13.67 -1.82
CA THR A 26 4.67 15.04 -2.27
C THR A 26 6.15 15.35 -2.14
N GLU A 27 6.77 14.96 -1.02
CA GLU A 27 8.19 15.15 -0.76
C GLU A 27 9.06 14.35 -1.74
N VAL A 28 8.78 13.05 -1.90
CA VAL A 28 9.53 12.18 -2.82
C VAL A 28 9.42 12.67 -4.27
N ARG A 29 8.24 13.15 -4.69
CA ARG A 29 8.06 13.78 -6.01
C ARG A 29 8.87 15.06 -6.16
N ARG A 30 9.02 15.85 -5.11
CA ARG A 30 9.80 17.09 -5.12
C ARG A 30 11.30 16.82 -5.17
N ASN A 31 11.76 15.79 -4.47
CA ASN A 31 13.16 15.37 -4.48
C ASN A 31 13.56 14.77 -5.83
N GLY A 32 12.60 14.22 -6.57
CA GLY A 32 12.82 13.73 -7.93
C GLY A 32 13.60 12.43 -8.00
N ASP A 33 13.65 11.67 -6.90
CA ASP A 33 14.31 10.37 -6.86
C ASP A 33 13.35 9.26 -7.37
N PRO A 34 13.62 8.66 -8.55
CA PRO A 34 12.76 7.61 -9.08
C PRO A 34 12.83 6.31 -8.28
N ALA A 35 13.91 6.04 -7.54
CA ALA A 35 14.03 4.84 -6.70
C ALA A 35 13.14 4.96 -5.46
N GLU A 36 13.18 6.10 -4.77
CA GLU A 36 12.31 6.37 -3.62
C GLU A 36 10.83 6.36 -4.03
N LEU A 37 10.49 6.94 -5.19
CA LEU A 37 9.11 6.92 -5.70
C LEU A 37 8.63 5.50 -5.97
N ALA A 38 9.48 4.65 -6.57
CA ALA A 38 9.14 3.26 -6.84
C ALA A 38 8.93 2.44 -5.56
N ILE A 39 9.70 2.71 -4.50
CA ILE A 39 9.53 2.08 -3.19
C ILE A 39 8.21 2.54 -2.57
N LEU A 40 7.95 3.84 -2.53
CA LEU A 40 6.74 4.39 -1.93
C LEU A 40 5.47 3.88 -2.62
N LEU A 41 5.47 3.80 -3.95
CA LEU A 41 4.34 3.24 -4.71
C LEU A 41 4.09 1.77 -4.40
N ARG A 42 5.13 0.97 -4.14
CA ARG A 42 4.97 -0.44 -3.72
C ARG A 42 4.32 -0.55 -2.34
N GLN A 43 4.74 0.31 -1.40
CA GLN A 43 4.20 0.34 -0.05
C GLN A 43 2.74 0.80 -0.03
N VAL A 44 2.39 1.83 -0.80
CA VAL A 44 1.00 2.30 -0.97
C VAL A 44 0.16 1.23 -1.67
N ALA A 45 0.68 0.58 -2.71
CA ALA A 45 -0.03 -0.53 -3.35
C ALA A 45 -0.30 -1.66 -2.35
N LYS A 46 0.67 -2.03 -1.52
CA LYS A 46 0.49 -3.06 -0.50
C LYS A 46 -0.51 -2.66 0.61
N ALA A 47 -0.62 -1.36 0.90
CA ALA A 47 -1.59 -0.83 1.86
C ALA A 47 -3.03 -0.89 1.32
N PHE A 48 -3.24 -0.46 0.08
CA PHE A 48 -4.59 -0.17 -0.45
C PHE A 48 -5.07 -1.11 -1.56
N VAL A 49 -4.18 -1.88 -2.19
CA VAL A 49 -4.54 -2.90 -3.18
C VAL A 49 -4.69 -4.22 -2.43
N PRO A 50 -5.92 -4.77 -2.32
CA PRO A 50 -6.08 -6.12 -1.80
C PRO A 50 -5.33 -7.07 -2.74
N GLU A 51 -4.41 -7.87 -2.19
CA GLU A 51 -3.80 -8.95 -2.98
C GLU A 51 -4.95 -9.80 -3.54
N GLU A 52 -5.04 -9.90 -4.86
CA GLU A 52 -6.12 -10.57 -5.57
C GLU A 52 -6.21 -12.04 -5.10
N GLY A 53 -7.06 -12.29 -4.11
CA GLY A 53 -7.15 -13.60 -3.44
C GLY A 53 -8.27 -13.74 -2.42
N THR A 54 -9.01 -12.67 -2.10
CA THR A 54 -10.15 -12.72 -1.15
C THR A 54 -11.47 -12.26 -1.77
N ALA A 55 -11.63 -12.45 -3.09
CA ALA A 55 -12.93 -12.35 -3.77
C ALA A 55 -13.70 -13.69 -3.75
N GLU A 56 -13.54 -14.52 -2.71
CA GLU A 56 -14.23 -15.81 -2.56
C GLU A 56 -15.15 -15.83 -1.33
N LEU A 57 -15.97 -14.79 -1.13
CA LEU A 57 -17.02 -14.78 -0.10
C LEU A 57 -18.41 -14.33 -0.57
N THR A 58 -18.67 -14.18 -1.87
CA THR A 58 -20.01 -13.77 -2.37
C THR A 58 -20.57 -14.64 -3.49
N ARG A 59 -20.02 -15.84 -3.76
CA ARG A 59 -20.61 -16.76 -4.75
C ARG A 59 -21.59 -17.79 -4.14
N ASN A 60 -21.74 -17.85 -2.81
CA ASN A 60 -22.57 -18.89 -2.17
C ASN A 60 -23.47 -18.34 -1.05
N SER A 61 -24.17 -17.23 -1.28
CA SER A 61 -25.27 -16.82 -0.40
C SER A 61 -26.57 -17.50 -0.87
N PRO A 62 -27.20 -18.39 -0.07
CA PRO A 62 -28.43 -19.08 -0.43
C PRO A 62 -29.71 -18.37 0.05
N TYR A 63 -29.63 -17.09 0.41
CA TYR A 63 -30.81 -16.27 0.75
C TYR A 63 -30.88 -15.07 -0.19
N ALA A 64 -31.45 -15.29 -1.37
CA ALA A 64 -32.00 -14.26 -2.28
C ALA A 64 -33.42 -14.66 -2.66
#